data_AF-A0A954F512-F1
#
_entry.id   AF-A0A954F512-F1
#
_cell.length_a   1.000
_cell.length_b   1.000
_cell.length_c   1.000
_cell.angle_alpha   90.00
_cell.angle_beta   90.00
_cell.angle_gamma   90.00
#
_symmetry.space_group_name_H-M   'P 1'
#
loop_
_entity.id
_entity.type
_entity.pdbx_description
1 polymer ?
#
loop_
_entity_poly.entity_id
_entity_poly.type
_entity_poly.pdbx_seq_one_letter_code
_entity_poly.pdbx_strand_id
1 'polypeptide(L)'
;GLIDSQRGARGGYSLAHDPEQISIGEVVQSLEGAPTLTECQDSSLEKQCDVHGQCPIRNPLERIRGGIWSLMENTSLSSLLEPSQFVSAPGGENDPLANRPQSEGLER
;
A
#
# COMPACT_ATOMS: atom_id res chain seq x y z
N GLY A 1 12.94 12.14 12.55
CA GLY A 1 11.89 12.59 11.61
C GLY A 1 12.42 12.37 10.21
N LEU A 2 11.56 12.26 9.19
CA LEU A 2 12.01 11.91 7.84
C LEU A 2 12.60 13.09 7.06
N ILE A 3 12.23 14.31 7.45
CA ILE A 3 12.60 15.55 6.76
C ILE A 3 13.21 16.55 7.74
N ASP A 4 14.15 17.33 7.24
CA ASP A 4 14.65 18.56 7.86
C ASP A 4 14.04 19.76 7.15
N SER A 5 13.68 20.79 7.92
CA SER A 5 13.14 22.04 7.39
C SER A 5 14.09 23.19 7.70
N GLN A 6 14.44 23.97 6.67
CA GLN A 6 15.26 25.16 6.83
C GLN A 6 14.46 26.40 6.41
N ARG A 7 14.43 27.41 7.27
CA ARG A 7 13.70 28.67 7.03
C ARG A 7 14.61 29.74 6.40
N GLY A 8 14.01 30.67 5.66
CA GLY A 8 14.70 31.82 5.06
C GLY A 8 14.52 31.90 3.54
N ALA A 9 15.09 32.93 2.91
CA ALA A 9 14.94 33.17 1.46
C ALA A 9 15.52 32.05 0.56
N ARG A 10 16.38 31.18 1.10
CA ARG A 10 16.90 29.96 0.46
C ARG A 10 16.55 28.69 1.26
N GLY A 11 15.48 28.76 2.03
CA GLY A 11 14.98 27.63 2.80
C GLY A 11 14.39 26.53 1.92
N GLY A 12 14.00 25.43 2.54
CA GLY A 12 13.44 24.27 1.86
C GLY A 12 13.33 23.06 2.79
N TYR A 13 13.02 21.92 2.18
CA TYR A 13 13.02 20.63 2.84
C TYR A 13 14.10 19.74 2.24
N SER A 14 14.79 19.01 3.11
CA SER A 14 15.71 17.95 2.72
C SER A 14 15.35 16.68 3.47
N LEU A 15 15.77 15.52 2.97
CA LEU A 15 15.70 14.30 3.76
C LEU A 15 16.63 14.45 4.97
N ALA A 16 16.16 14.01 6.14
CA ALA A 16 16.97 14.00 7.36
C ALA A 16 18.00 12.86 7.37
N HIS A 17 17.78 11.84 6.53
CA HIS A 17 18.61 10.65 6.38
C HIS A 17 18.79 10.31 4.90
N ASP A 18 19.76 9.46 4.62
CA ASP A 18 20.00 8.92 3.28
C ASP A 18 18.78 8.08 2.80
N PRO A 19 18.34 8.18 1.54
CA PRO A 19 17.12 7.50 1.08
C PRO A 19 17.19 5.96 1.15
N GLU A 20 18.38 5.38 1.23
CA GLU A 20 18.61 3.95 1.44
C GLU A 20 18.28 3.51 2.88
N GLN A 21 18.29 4.46 3.82
CA GLN A 21 18.00 4.22 5.24
C GLN A 21 16.55 4.51 5.63
N ILE A 22 15.77 5.11 4.72
CA ILE A 22 14.37 5.43 4.95
C ILE A 22 13.53 4.33 4.31
N SER A 23 12.77 3.58 5.10
CA SER A 23 11.84 2.60 4.58
C SER A 23 10.56 3.26 4.06
N ILE A 24 9.91 2.62 3.07
CA ILE A 24 8.57 3.01 2.63
C ILE A 24 7.55 2.86 3.77
N GLY A 25 7.75 1.87 4.64
CA GLY A 25 6.98 1.69 5.87
C GLY A 25 6.98 2.94 6.75
N GLU A 26 8.14 3.55 7.01
CA GLU A 26 8.23 4.78 7.81
C GLU A 26 7.51 5.97 7.17
N VAL A 27 7.59 6.09 5.84
CA VAL A 27 6.88 7.14 5.08
C VAL A 27 5.37 6.97 5.24
N VAL A 28 4.85 5.78 4.97
CA VAL A 28 3.41 5.47 5.08
C VAL A 28 2.93 5.65 6.52
N GLN A 29 3.68 5.15 7.50
CA GLN A 29 3.37 5.31 8.93
C GLN A 29 3.24 6.78 9.34
N SER A 30 4.08 7.65 8.76
CA SER A 30 4.09 9.08 9.09
C SER A 30 2.92 9.84 8.46
N LEU A 31 2.37 9.36 7.35
CA LEU A 31 1.31 10.02 6.58
C LEU A 31 -0.08 9.47 6.93
N GLU A 32 -0.23 8.16 6.98
CA GLU A 32 -1.51 7.45 7.10
C GLU A 32 -1.61 6.61 8.38
N GLY A 33 -0.47 6.25 8.98
CA GLY A 33 -0.40 5.28 10.06
C GLY A 33 -0.18 3.86 9.53
N ALA A 34 -0.30 2.86 10.42
CA ALA A 34 -0.10 1.47 10.04
C ALA A 34 -1.29 1.01 9.16
N PRO A 35 -1.03 0.34 8.01
CA PRO A 35 -2.09 -0.06 7.11
C PRO A 35 -2.99 -1.09 7.79
N THR A 36 -4.29 -0.86 7.70
CA THR A 36 -5.32 -1.74 8.23
C THR A 36 -6.19 -2.22 7.06
N LEU A 37 -6.42 -3.53 6.91
CA LEU A 37 -7.23 -4.06 5.80
C LEU A 37 -8.74 -4.02 6.10
N THR A 38 -9.12 -4.11 7.38
CA THR A 38 -10.50 -4.05 7.85
C THR A 38 -10.57 -3.37 9.21
N GLU A 39 -11.62 -2.60 9.47
CA GLU A 39 -11.79 -1.84 10.73
C GLU A 39 -11.65 -2.71 11.99
N CYS A 40 -12.10 -3.97 11.95
CA CYS A 40 -12.02 -4.87 13.09
C CYS A 40 -10.59 -5.35 13.46
N GLN A 41 -9.56 -4.95 12.70
CA GLN A 41 -8.14 -5.16 13.05
C GLN A 41 -7.59 -4.01 13.89
N ASP A 42 -8.27 -2.86 13.90
CA ASP A 42 -7.95 -1.80 14.83
C ASP A 42 -8.42 -2.20 16.24
N SER A 43 -7.47 -2.30 17.17
CA SER A 43 -7.72 -2.62 18.58
C SER A 43 -8.78 -1.72 19.25
N SER A 44 -8.98 -0.49 18.76
CA SER A 44 -10.00 0.44 19.24
C SER A 44 -11.41 0.11 18.71
N LEU A 45 -11.50 -0.61 17.59
CA LEU A 45 -12.75 -0.97 16.90
C LEU A 45 -13.08 -2.46 16.99
N GLU A 46 -12.24 -3.29 17.62
CA GLU A 46 -12.47 -4.74 17.79
C GLU A 46 -13.88 -5.07 18.32
N LYS A 47 -14.38 -4.26 19.27
CA LYS A 47 -15.70 -4.45 19.90
C LYS A 47 -16.88 -4.04 19.02
N GLN A 48 -16.63 -3.46 17.86
CA GLN A 48 -17.67 -3.00 16.92
C GLN A 48 -18.04 -4.08 15.89
N CYS A 49 -17.33 -5.22 15.90
CA CYS A 49 -17.63 -6.36 15.05
C CYS A 49 -18.20 -7.51 15.88
N ASP A 50 -19.50 -7.76 15.76
CA ASP A 50 -20.22 -8.80 16.53
C ASP A 50 -19.66 -10.21 16.36
N VAL A 51 -19.00 -10.48 15.23
CA VAL A 51 -18.44 -11.79 14.90
C VAL A 51 -16.93 -11.85 15.10
N HIS A 52 -16.29 -10.84 15.69
CA HIS A 52 -14.82 -10.72 15.75
C HIS A 52 -14.13 -12.00 16.26
N GLY A 53 -14.62 -12.58 17.36
CA GLY A 53 -14.03 -13.79 17.97
C GLY A 53 -14.24 -15.10 17.18
N GLN A 54 -15.17 -15.11 16.21
CA GLN A 54 -15.52 -16.28 15.41
C GLN A 54 -15.35 -16.05 13.90
N CYS A 55 -14.75 -14.92 13.50
CA CYS A 55 -14.58 -14.53 12.10
C CYS A 55 -13.43 -15.34 11.46
N PRO A 56 -13.73 -16.30 10.56
CA PRO A 56 -12.70 -17.20 10.04
C PRO A 56 -11.70 -16.50 9.11
N ILE A 57 -12.08 -15.39 8.50
CA ILE A 57 -11.23 -14.63 7.58
C ILE A 57 -10.25 -13.68 8.29
N ARG A 58 -10.45 -13.42 9.59
CA ARG A 58 -9.63 -12.46 10.35
C ARG A 58 -8.16 -12.85 10.38
N ASN A 59 -7.86 -14.09 10.77
CA ASN A 59 -6.48 -14.57 10.87
C ASN A 59 -5.77 -14.58 9.49
N PRO A 60 -6.38 -15.05 8.39
CA PRO A 60 -5.83 -14.87 7.06
C PRO A 60 -5.53 -13.41 6.70
N LEU A 61 -6.46 -12.48 6.99
CA LEU A 61 -6.27 -11.06 6.70
C LEU A 61 -5.15 -10.42 7.52
N GLU A 62 -5.01 -10.77 8.79
CA GLU A 62 -3.89 -10.32 9.63
C GLU A 62 -2.53 -10.76 9.04
N ARG A 63 -2.45 -11.99 8.54
CA ARG A 63 -1.24 -12.50 7.89
C ARG A 63 -0.92 -11.74 6.61
N ILE A 64 -1.94 -11.43 5.81
CA ILE A 64 -1.79 -10.64 4.58
C ILE A 64 -1.33 -9.23 4.92
N ARG A 65 -1.97 -8.58 5.91
CA ARG A 65 -1.57 -7.25 6.42
C ARG A 65 -0.11 -7.26 6.85
N GLY A 66 0.29 -8.24 7.66
CA GLY A 66 1.67 -8.40 8.09
C GLY A 66 2.65 -8.56 6.92
N GLY A 67 2.29 -9.36 5.92
CA GLY A 67 3.11 -9.53 4.71
C GLY A 67 3.29 -8.24 3.91
N ILE A 68 2.21 -7.48 3.70
CA ILE A 68 2.26 -6.17 3.03
C ILE A 68 3.14 -5.21 3.83
N TRP A 69 2.97 -5.18 5.15
CA TRP A 69 3.73 -4.29 6.02
C TRP A 69 5.22 -4.61 6.02
N SER A 70 5.58 -5.89 6.15
CA SER A 70 6.98 -6.32 6.08
C SER A 70 7.61 -5.97 4.73
N LEU A 71 6.86 -6.03 3.62
CA LEU A 71 7.39 -5.59 2.32
C LEU A 71 7.69 -4.08 2.33
N MET A 72 6.82 -3.26 2.90
CA MET A 72 7.01 -1.81 3.01
C MET A 72 8.21 -1.46 3.92
N GLU A 73 8.34 -2.13 5.06
CA GLU A 73 9.47 -1.93 6.00
C GLU A 73 10.82 -2.33 5.37
N ASN A 74 10.84 -3.32 4.48
CA ASN A 74 12.06 -3.79 3.83
C ASN A 74 12.34 -3.14 2.46
N THR A 75 11.51 -2.18 2.04
CA THR A 75 11.73 -1.42 0.79
C THR A 75 12.26 -0.04 1.15
N SER A 76 13.42 0.34 0.63
CA SER A 76 13.98 1.69 0.84
C SER A 76 13.30 2.73 -0.04
N LEU A 77 13.35 3.99 0.36
CA LEU A 77 12.88 5.13 -0.42
C LEU A 77 13.68 5.27 -1.73
N SER A 78 14.98 4.96 -1.70
CA SER A 78 15.83 4.94 -2.89
C SER A 78 15.36 3.95 -3.97
N SER A 79 14.69 2.86 -3.57
CA SER A 79 14.15 1.86 -4.51
C SER A 79 13.09 2.44 -5.45
N LEU A 80 12.44 3.55 -5.08
CA LEU A 80 11.45 4.23 -5.94
C LEU A 80 12.09 5.06 -7.07
N LEU A 81 13.39 5.31 -6.99
CA LEU A 81 14.13 6.03 -8.03
C LEU A 81 14.49 5.12 -9.20
N GLU A 82 14.47 3.80 -9.00
CA GLU A 82 14.67 2.85 -10.07
C GLU A 82 13.43 2.80 -10.97
N PRO A 83 13.56 2.89 -12.29
CA PRO A 83 12.43 2.72 -13.19
C PRO A 83 11.85 1.33 -12.98
N SER A 84 10.62 1.28 -12.45
CA SER A 84 9.89 0.06 -12.21
C SER A 84 9.86 -0.76 -13.50
N GLN A 85 10.52 -1.91 -13.49
CA GLN A 85 10.23 -2.97 -14.44
C GLN A 85 8.88 -3.49 -14.01
N PHE A 86 7.79 -2.81 -14.41
CA PHE A 86 6.48 -3.42 -14.32
C PHE A 86 6.63 -4.77 -15.01
N VAL A 87 6.52 -5.84 -14.23
CA VAL A 87 6.30 -7.17 -14.77
C VAL A 87 5.08 -6.99 -15.64
N SER A 88 5.28 -6.96 -16.96
CA SER A 88 4.20 -7.12 -17.91
C SER A 88 3.40 -8.29 -17.36
N ALA A 89 2.12 -8.05 -17.03
CA ALA A 89 1.22 -9.15 -16.73
C ALA A 89 1.46 -10.22 -17.81
N PRO A 90 1.38 -11.52 -17.51
CA PRO A 90 1.40 -12.54 -18.53
C PRO A 90 0.10 -12.47 -19.36
N GLY A 91 -0.10 -11.36 -20.07
CA GLY A 91 -0.94 -11.22 -21.24
C GLY A 91 -0.09 -11.64 -22.43
N GLY A 92 0.22 -12.93 -22.49
CA GLY A 92 0.60 -13.56 -23.74
C GLY A 92 -0.58 -13.46 -24.73
N GLU A 93 -0.25 -13.60 -26.01
CA GLU A 93 -1.10 -13.54 -27.21
C GLU A 93 -2.47 -14.29 -27.21
N ASN A 94 -2.94 -14.85 -26.09
CA ASN A 94 -4.15 -15.68 -26.00
C ASN A 94 -5.04 -15.30 -24.80
N ASP A 95 -5.40 -14.02 -24.61
CA ASP A 95 -6.47 -13.65 -23.66
C ASP A 95 -7.86 -13.92 -24.27
N PRO A 96 -8.63 -14.93 -23.78
CA PRO A 96 -9.96 -15.23 -24.30
C PRO A 96 -11.02 -14.16 -23.97
N LEU A 97 -10.70 -13.15 -23.16
CA LEU A 97 -11.60 -12.03 -22.82
C LEU A 97 -11.39 -10.79 -23.69
N ALA A 98 -10.33 -10.74 -24.50
CA ALA A 98 -10.02 -9.60 -25.36
C ALA A 98 -11.02 -9.38 -26.51
N ASN A 99 -11.89 -10.36 -26.79
CA ASN A 99 -12.80 -10.31 -27.94
C ASN A 99 -14.28 -10.46 -27.56
N ARG A 100 -14.73 -9.86 -26.44
CA ARG A 100 -16.17 -9.66 -26.23
C ARG A 100 -16.64 -8.48 -27.10
N PRO A 101 -17.48 -8.69 -28.13
CA PRO A 101 -18.09 -7.59 -28.85
C PRO A 101 -18.97 -6.80 -27.87
N GLN A 102 -18.79 -5.48 -27.85
CA GLN A 102 -19.67 -4.56 -27.14
C GLN A 102 -21.02 -4.56 -27.88
N SER A 103 -21.91 -5.49 -27.52
CA SER A 103 -23.29 -5.46 -27.96
C SER A 103 -23.97 -4.23 -27.34
N GLU A 104 -23.97 -3.16 -28.14
CA GLU A 104 -25.11 -2.32 -28.54
C GLU A 104 -26.23 -2.14 -27.50
N GLY A 105 -26.55 -0.88 -27.24
CA GLY A 105 -27.56 -0.47 -26.28
C GLY A 105 -28.93 -1.11 -26.50
N LEU A 106 -29.67 -1.21 -25.39
CA LEU A 106 -31.12 -1.26 -25.43
C LEU A 106 -31.66 -0.38 -24.33
N GLU A 107 -32.13 0.78 -24.76
CA GLU A 107 -33.07 1.64 -24.07
C GLU A 107 -34.24 0.81 -23.53
N ARG A 108 -34.54 0.96 -22.23
CA ARG A 108 -35.89 1.14 -21.66
C ARG A 108 -35.80 1.81 -20.29
#